data_AF-A0A7L3AXN0-F1
#
_entry.id   AF-A0A7L3AXN0-F1
#
_cell.length_a   1.000
_cell.length_b   1.000
_cell.length_c   1.000
_cell.angle_alpha   90.00
_cell.angle_beta   90.00
_cell.angle_gamma   90.00
#
_symmetry.space_group_name_H-M   'P 1'
#
loop_
_entity.id
_entity.type
_entity.pdbx_description
1 polymer ?
#
loop_
_entity_poly.entity_id
_entity_poly.type
_entity_poly.pdbx_seq_one_letter_code
_entity_poly.pdbx_strand_id
1 'polypeptide(L)'
;VKACPHVWFERSEIKDRHLVTKRLREHVADKSKLPILIFPEGTCINNTSVMMFKKGSFEIGGTIYPVAIKYDPQFGDAFWNSSKYNIVSYLLRIMTSWAIVCNVWYMPPMVREEGEDAVQFANRVRSAIARQGGLTELPWDGGLKRAKVKDTFKEEQQKNYSKML
;
A
#
# COMPACT_ATOMS: atom_id res chain seq x y z
N VAL A 1 -6.21 12.70 -27.30
CA VAL A 1 -6.28 11.83 -26.09
C VAL A 1 -5.71 12.63 -24.93
N LYS A 2 -6.54 13.23 -24.07
CA LYS A 2 -6.03 13.95 -22.88
C LYS A 2 -5.68 12.89 -21.83
N ALA A 3 -4.43 12.90 -21.36
CA ALA A 3 -4.00 12.05 -20.25
C ALA A 3 -4.94 12.19 -19.04
N CYS A 4 -5.11 11.13 -18.26
CA CYS A 4 -5.91 11.18 -17.04
C CYS A 4 -5.46 12.36 -16.14
N PRO A 5 -6.38 13.03 -15.43
CA PRO A 5 -6.01 14.07 -14.49
C PRO A 5 -5.16 13.46 -13.36
N HIS A 6 -3.85 13.73 -13.37
CA HIS A 6 -2.89 13.29 -12.36
C HIS A 6 -2.62 14.39 -11.33
N VAL A 7 -2.51 14.01 -10.06
CA VAL A 7 -2.10 14.92 -8.98
C VAL A 7 -0.61 14.71 -8.70
N TRP A 8 0.20 15.68 -9.09
CA TRP A 8 1.64 15.70 -8.85
C TRP A 8 1.95 16.38 -7.51
N PHE A 9 2.90 15.82 -6.77
CA PHE A 9 3.36 16.41 -5.51
C PHE A 9 4.78 15.98 -5.15
N GLU A 10 5.47 16.84 -4.42
CA GLU A 10 6.81 16.59 -3.90
C GLU A 10 6.73 16.15 -2.44
N ARG A 11 7.34 15.01 -2.09
CA ARG A 11 7.24 14.47 -0.71
C ARG A 11 8.07 15.26 0.31
N SER A 12 9.15 15.90 -0.14
CA SER A 12 10.09 16.66 0.69
C SER A 12 9.54 18.02 1.11
N GLU A 13 8.60 18.59 0.34
CA GLU A 13 8.05 19.90 0.61
C GLU A 13 6.84 19.85 1.55
N ILE A 14 7.03 20.30 2.79
CA ILE A 14 6.01 20.26 3.85
C ILE A 14 4.80 21.15 3.51
N LYS A 15 5.04 22.27 2.81
CA LYS A 15 3.97 23.17 2.34
C LYS A 15 3.09 22.52 1.28
N ASP A 16 3.66 21.65 0.45
CA ASP A 16 2.94 20.96 -0.62
C ASP A 16 1.95 19.91 -0.07
N ARG A 17 2.24 19.29 1.09
CA ARG A 17 1.34 18.26 1.67
C ARG A 17 -0.08 18.76 1.95
N HIS A 18 -0.20 19.94 2.55
CA HIS A 18 -1.52 20.52 2.85
C HIS A 18 -2.27 20.91 1.57
N LEU A 19 -1.54 21.43 0.58
CA LEU A 19 -2.08 21.82 -0.71
C LEU A 19 -2.58 20.59 -1.49
N VAL A 20 -1.85 19.48 -1.42
CA VAL A 20 -2.22 18.21 -2.04
C VAL A 20 -3.45 17.61 -1.39
N THR A 21 -3.54 17.59 -0.07
CA THR A 21 -4.75 17.14 0.63
C THR A 21 -5.97 17.97 0.23
N LYS A 22 -5.81 19.30 0.10
CA LYS A 22 -6.87 20.19 -0.38
C LYS A 22 -7.30 19.86 -1.81
N ARG A 23 -6.33 19.73 -2.74
CA ARG A 23 -6.60 19.35 -4.14
C ARG A 23 -7.30 17.99 -4.26
N LEU A 24 -6.88 17.00 -3.48
CA LEU A 24 -7.52 15.69 -3.46
C LEU A 24 -8.96 15.77 -2.95
N ARG A 25 -9.22 16.58 -1.91
CA ARG A 25 -10.58 16.80 -1.39
C ARG A 25 -11.48 17.49 -2.42
N GLU A 26 -10.97 18.53 -3.09
CA GLU A 26 -11.69 19.22 -4.17
C GLU A 26 -11.97 18.30 -5.36
N HIS A 27 -11.05 17.36 -5.66
CA HIS A 27 -11.24 16.38 -6.73
C HIS A 27 -12.32 15.35 -6.36
N VAL A 28 -12.30 14.82 -5.13
CA VAL A 28 -13.29 13.83 -4.66
C VAL A 28 -14.69 14.44 -4.54
N ALA A 29 -14.80 15.74 -4.24
CA ALA A 29 -16.09 16.43 -4.17
C ALA A 29 -16.75 16.65 -5.55
N ASP A 30 -15.96 16.66 -6.62
CA ASP A 30 -16.45 16.91 -7.98
C ASP A 30 -16.86 15.60 -8.67
N LYS A 31 -18.19 15.38 -8.77
CA LYS A 31 -18.77 14.17 -9.40
C LYS A 31 -18.51 14.06 -10.90
N SER A 32 -18.06 15.13 -11.56
CA SER A 32 -17.72 15.10 -13.00
C SER A 32 -16.34 14.48 -13.26
N LYS A 33 -15.49 14.40 -12.22
CA LYS A 33 -14.14 13.87 -12.32
C LYS A 33 -14.11 12.36 -12.11
N LEU A 34 -13.11 11.72 -12.72
CA LEU A 34 -12.88 10.30 -12.57
C LEU A 34 -12.38 9.95 -11.15
N PRO A 35 -12.68 8.75 -10.63
CA PRO A 35 -12.14 8.27 -9.35
C PRO A 35 -10.61 8.26 -9.34
N ILE A 36 -10.03 8.49 -8.15
CA ILE A 36 -8.58 8.51 -7.96
C ILE A 36 -8.11 7.12 -7.55
N LEU A 37 -7.11 6.58 -8.24
CA LEU A 37 -6.38 5.39 -7.81
C LEU A 37 -5.23 5.79 -6.88
N ILE A 38 -5.24 5.25 -5.66
CA ILE A 38 -4.22 5.50 -4.64
C ILE A 38 -3.54 4.19 -4.22
N PHE A 39 -2.22 4.24 -4.01
CA PHE A 39 -1.45 3.15 -3.41
C PHE A 39 -1.01 3.56 -2.00
N PRO A 40 -1.83 3.31 -0.97
CA PRO A 40 -1.62 3.86 0.37
C PRO A 40 -0.38 3.30 1.08
N GLU A 41 0.15 2.17 0.60
CA GLU A 41 1.39 1.59 1.07
C GLU A 41 2.63 2.40 0.64
N GLY A 42 2.57 3.02 -0.55
CA GLY A 42 3.66 3.81 -1.10
C GLY A 42 4.91 3.02 -1.52
N THR A 43 4.87 1.69 -1.51
CA THR A 43 5.91 0.78 -2.01
C THR A 43 5.29 -0.51 -2.54
N CYS A 44 5.95 -1.19 -3.47
CA CYS A 44 5.57 -2.54 -3.91
C CYS A 44 6.30 -3.55 -3.01
N ILE A 45 5.57 -4.31 -2.20
CA ILE A 45 6.11 -5.39 -1.36
C ILE A 45 6.03 -6.76 -2.03
N ASN A 46 6.62 -7.74 -1.35
CA ASN A 46 6.38 -9.14 -1.62
C ASN A 46 4.90 -9.50 -1.38
N ASN A 47 4.40 -10.43 -2.19
CA ASN A 47 3.01 -10.87 -2.23
C ASN A 47 2.57 -11.74 -1.02
N THR A 48 3.14 -11.47 0.15
CA THR A 48 2.96 -12.28 1.37
C THR A 48 2.32 -11.49 2.50
N SER A 49 2.46 -10.17 2.48
CA SER A 49 2.03 -9.31 3.57
C SER A 49 1.42 -8.02 3.06
N VAL A 50 0.85 -7.22 3.96
CA VAL A 50 0.42 -5.84 3.72
C VAL A 50 1.02 -4.96 4.80
N MET A 51 1.72 -3.89 4.40
CA MET A 51 2.35 -2.95 5.33
C MET A 51 1.34 -1.95 5.90
N MET A 52 1.79 -1.16 6.89
CA MET A 52 1.02 -0.04 7.40
C MET A 52 0.70 0.98 6.29
N PHE A 53 -0.57 1.34 6.16
CA PHE A 53 -1.02 2.36 5.22
C PHE A 53 -0.70 3.77 5.71
N LYS A 54 -0.34 4.65 4.77
CA LYS A 54 -0.09 6.07 5.06
C LYS A 54 -1.41 6.80 5.33
N LYS A 55 -1.48 7.46 6.50
CA LYS A 55 -2.65 8.21 6.98
C LYS A 55 -3.17 9.25 5.97
N GLY A 56 -2.29 9.93 5.24
CA GLY A 56 -2.66 11.06 4.38
C GLY A 56 -3.74 10.75 3.33
N SER A 57 -3.77 9.52 2.80
CA SER A 57 -4.80 9.10 1.83
C SER A 57 -6.18 8.91 2.45
N PHE A 58 -6.27 8.73 3.77
CA PHE A 58 -7.51 8.48 4.50
C PHE A 58 -8.05 9.73 5.22
N GLU A 59 -7.29 10.84 5.24
CA GLU A 59 -7.71 12.13 5.82
C GLU A 59 -8.58 12.99 4.89
N ILE A 60 -8.60 12.67 3.59
CA ILE A 60 -9.26 13.48 2.56
C ILE A 60 -10.77 13.53 2.79
N GLY A 61 -11.34 12.43 3.32
CA GLY A 61 -12.78 12.21 3.46
C GLY A 61 -13.38 11.77 2.11
N GLY A 62 -14.16 10.70 2.11
CA GLY A 62 -14.77 10.14 0.90
C GLY A 62 -15.07 8.65 1.04
N THR A 63 -15.71 8.09 0.02
CA THR A 63 -15.93 6.64 -0.09
C THR A 63 -14.68 5.99 -0.70
N ILE A 64 -14.09 5.03 0.00
CA ILE A 64 -12.94 4.26 -0.48
C ILE A 64 -13.44 2.92 -1.01
N TYR A 65 -12.96 2.52 -2.18
CA TYR A 65 -13.20 1.20 -2.75
C TYR A 65 -11.91 0.39 -2.60
N PRO A 66 -11.84 -0.53 -1.63
CA PRO A 66 -10.64 -1.33 -1.44
C PRO A 66 -10.47 -2.31 -2.61
N VAL A 67 -9.24 -2.44 -3.09
CA VAL A 67 -8.88 -3.42 -4.12
C VAL A 67 -7.74 -4.26 -3.58
N ALA A 68 -7.97 -5.56 -3.46
CA ALA A 68 -6.90 -6.50 -3.14
C ALA A 68 -6.29 -7.02 -4.45
N ILE A 69 -4.97 -6.96 -4.55
CA ILE A 69 -4.22 -7.40 -5.72
C ILE A 69 -3.20 -8.42 -5.24
N LYS A 70 -3.23 -9.63 -5.78
CA LYS A 70 -2.30 -10.72 -5.44
C LYS A 70 -1.73 -11.36 -6.69
N TYR A 71 -0.42 -11.38 -6.81
CA TYR A 71 0.29 -12.04 -7.90
C TYR A 71 0.49 -13.52 -7.58
N ASP A 72 0.48 -14.40 -8.58
CA ASP A 72 0.86 -15.79 -8.36
C ASP A 72 2.36 -15.98 -8.67
N PRO A 73 3.21 -16.21 -7.65
CA PRO A 73 4.65 -16.36 -7.86
C PRO A 73 5.02 -17.60 -8.69
N GLN A 74 4.09 -18.54 -8.92
CA GLN A 74 4.33 -19.71 -9.77
C GLN A 74 4.48 -19.33 -11.25
N PHE A 75 3.76 -18.31 -11.70
CA PHE A 75 3.75 -17.88 -13.10
C PHE A 75 4.80 -16.81 -13.38
N GLY A 76 5.03 -15.92 -12.41
CA GLY A 76 6.08 -14.92 -12.49
C GLY A 76 6.07 -14.02 -11.26
N ASP A 77 7.26 -13.73 -10.74
CA ASP A 77 7.42 -12.82 -9.61
C ASP A 77 7.69 -11.39 -10.13
N ALA A 78 6.63 -10.57 -10.07
CA ALA A 78 6.60 -9.17 -10.48
C ALA A 78 7.29 -8.22 -9.48
N PHE A 79 7.77 -8.74 -8.34
CA PHE A 79 8.48 -7.95 -7.34
C PHE A 79 9.99 -8.00 -7.60
N TRP A 80 10.58 -6.81 -7.78
CA TRP A 80 12.02 -6.65 -7.93
C TRP A 80 12.71 -6.41 -6.59
N ASN A 81 13.52 -7.38 -6.14
CA ASN A 81 14.42 -7.20 -5.00
C ASN A 81 15.86 -6.95 -5.47
N SER A 82 16.22 -5.68 -5.60
CA SER A 82 17.56 -5.25 -6.03
C SER A 82 18.70 -5.69 -5.10
N SER A 83 18.40 -5.98 -3.84
CA SER A 83 19.41 -6.44 -2.88
C SER A 83 19.72 -7.93 -3.02
N LYS A 84 18.83 -8.70 -3.64
CA LYS A 84 18.95 -10.16 -3.78
C LYS A 84 19.30 -10.59 -5.21
N TYR A 85 18.87 -9.81 -6.20
CA TYR A 85 18.96 -10.18 -7.61
C TYR A 85 19.63 -9.06 -8.42
N ASN A 86 20.38 -9.43 -9.46
CA ASN A 86 20.94 -8.51 -10.45
C ASN A 86 19.89 -8.20 -11.54
N ILE A 87 19.75 -6.93 -11.95
CA ILE A 87 18.71 -6.49 -12.89
C ILE A 87 18.64 -7.35 -14.15
N VAL A 88 19.79 -7.80 -14.65
CA VAL A 88 19.87 -8.68 -15.82
C VAL A 88 19.20 -10.03 -15.56
N SER A 89 19.44 -10.65 -14.41
CA SER A 89 18.85 -11.96 -14.10
C SER A 89 17.34 -11.90 -13.92
N TYR A 90 16.81 -10.77 -13.46
CA TYR A 90 15.36 -10.58 -13.36
C TYR A 90 14.70 -10.17 -14.64
N LEU A 91 15.34 -9.35 -15.46
CA LEU A 91 14.85 -9.10 -16.81
C LEU A 91 14.76 -10.42 -17.58
N LEU A 92 15.79 -11.27 -17.51
CA LEU A 92 15.71 -12.62 -18.08
C LEU A 92 14.57 -13.41 -17.46
N ARG A 93 14.42 -13.44 -16.13
CA ARG A 93 13.33 -14.15 -15.45
C ARG A 93 11.94 -13.70 -15.91
N ILE A 94 11.72 -12.39 -16.06
CA ILE A 94 10.44 -11.84 -16.57
C ILE A 94 10.25 -12.20 -18.04
N MET A 95 11.27 -12.02 -18.88
CA MET A 95 11.18 -12.30 -20.33
C MET A 95 10.97 -13.79 -20.61
N THR A 96 11.48 -14.68 -19.74
CA THR A 96 11.27 -16.13 -19.84
C THR A 96 10.02 -16.60 -19.08
N SER A 97 9.34 -15.73 -18.33
CA SER A 97 8.08 -16.08 -17.67
C SER A 97 6.97 -16.08 -18.71
N TRP A 98 6.29 -17.20 -18.87
CA TRP A 98 5.20 -17.35 -19.85
C TRP A 98 4.00 -16.44 -19.54
N ALA A 99 3.70 -16.20 -18.27
CA ALA A 99 2.59 -15.35 -17.86
C ALA A 99 2.89 -14.66 -16.52
N ILE A 100 2.24 -13.53 -16.25
CA ILE A 100 2.15 -12.97 -14.90
C ILE A 100 0.68 -13.04 -14.51
N VAL A 101 0.34 -13.97 -13.63
CA VAL A 101 -1.04 -14.14 -13.17
C VAL A 101 -1.27 -13.24 -11.97
N CYS A 102 -2.34 -12.44 -12.04
CA CYS A 102 -2.70 -11.49 -11.02
C CYS A 102 -4.20 -11.62 -10.70
N ASN A 103 -4.50 -11.95 -9.44
CA ASN A 103 -5.85 -11.98 -8.92
C ASN A 103 -6.21 -10.59 -8.36
N VAL A 104 -7.31 -10.03 -8.84
CA VAL A 104 -7.80 -8.71 -8.45
C VAL A 104 -9.20 -8.86 -7.86
N TRP A 105 -9.37 -8.44 -6.62
CA TRP A 105 -10.67 -8.42 -5.95
C TRP A 105 -11.10 -6.99 -5.67
N TYR A 106 -12.20 -6.59 -6.29
CA TYR A 106 -12.90 -5.35 -5.97
C TYR A 106 -13.80 -5.58 -4.76
N MET A 107 -13.56 -4.84 -3.69
CA MET A 107 -14.30 -5.00 -2.45
C MET A 107 -15.41 -3.94 -2.34
N PRO A 108 -16.44 -4.18 -1.50
CA PRO A 108 -17.48 -3.19 -1.24
C PRO A 108 -16.93 -1.85 -0.73
N PRO A 109 -17.63 -0.74 -1.00
CA PRO A 109 -17.22 0.58 -0.53
C PRO A 109 -17.13 0.63 1.00
N MET A 110 -16.10 1.32 1.49
CA MET A 110 -15.90 1.59 2.90
C MET A 110 -15.89 3.11 3.11
N VAL A 111 -16.66 3.55 4.10
CA VAL A 111 -16.72 4.94 4.57
C VAL A 111 -16.25 4.99 6.02
N ARG A 112 -15.69 6.13 6.43
CA ARG A 112 -15.25 6.34 7.81
C ARG A 112 -16.47 6.34 8.74
N GLU A 113 -16.38 5.60 9.83
CA GLU A 113 -17.44 5.48 10.83
C GLU A 113 -17.47 6.70 11.77
N GLU A 114 -18.59 6.92 12.47
CA GLU A 114 -18.70 8.01 13.44
C GLU A 114 -17.76 7.78 14.63
N GLY A 115 -16.85 8.74 14.88
CA GLY A 115 -15.83 8.62 15.92
C GLY A 115 -14.55 7.89 15.50
N GLU A 116 -14.47 7.36 14.28
CA GLU A 116 -13.28 6.69 13.76
C GLU A 116 -12.23 7.72 13.29
N ASP A 117 -10.98 7.64 13.78
CA ASP A 117 -9.87 8.44 13.24
C ASP A 117 -9.39 7.90 11.88
N ALA A 118 -8.73 8.74 11.08
CA ALA A 118 -8.18 8.34 9.79
C ALA A 118 -7.19 7.16 9.88
N VAL A 119 -6.46 7.02 11.00
CA VAL A 119 -5.57 5.87 11.22
C VAL A 119 -6.37 4.59 11.46
N GLN A 120 -7.44 4.63 12.25
CA GLN A 120 -8.31 3.48 12.50
C GLN A 120 -9.00 3.03 11.21
N PHE A 121 -9.49 3.99 10.42
CA PHE A 121 -10.07 3.72 9.12
C PHE A 121 -9.07 3.07 8.15
N ALA A 122 -7.85 3.60 8.08
CA ALA A 122 -6.78 3.02 7.28
C ALA A 122 -6.48 1.58 7.68
N ASN A 123 -6.43 1.29 8.99
CA ASN A 123 -6.23 -0.05 9.51
C ASN A 123 -7.39 -0.98 9.17
N ARG A 124 -8.65 -0.53 9.27
CA ARG A 124 -9.82 -1.33 8.91
C ARG A 124 -9.84 -1.70 7.42
N VAL A 125 -9.51 -0.74 6.55
CA VAL A 125 -9.37 -0.98 5.10
C VAL A 125 -8.20 -1.92 4.81
N ARG A 126 -7.06 -1.74 5.51
CA ARG A 126 -5.91 -2.65 5.42
C ARG A 126 -6.31 -4.08 5.77
N SER A 127 -7.02 -4.26 6.89
CA SER A 127 -7.46 -5.58 7.34
C SER A 127 -8.46 -6.24 6.40
N ALA A 128 -9.34 -5.46 5.77
CA ALA A 128 -10.23 -5.97 4.73
C ALA A 128 -9.42 -6.52 3.53
N ILE A 129 -8.45 -5.74 3.03
CA ILE A 129 -7.59 -6.15 1.91
C ILE A 129 -6.74 -7.37 2.27
N ALA A 130 -6.13 -7.37 3.46
CA ALA A 130 -5.28 -8.46 3.92
C ALA A 130 -6.07 -9.77 4.06
N ARG A 131 -7.28 -9.70 4.63
CA ARG A 131 -8.18 -10.85 4.74
C ARG A 131 -8.60 -11.39 3.37
N GLN A 132 -8.95 -10.51 2.43
CA GLN A 132 -9.35 -10.91 1.08
C GLN A 132 -8.20 -11.55 0.30
N GLY A 133 -6.98 -11.01 0.41
CA GLY A 133 -5.79 -11.53 -0.25
C GLY A 133 -5.13 -12.72 0.46
N GLY A 134 -5.55 -13.06 1.69
CA GLY A 134 -4.85 -14.02 2.53
C GLY A 134 -3.41 -13.61 2.79
N LEU A 135 -3.20 -12.35 3.15
CA LEU A 135 -1.90 -11.71 3.38
C LEU A 135 -1.72 -11.41 4.87
N THR A 136 -0.48 -11.49 5.36
CA THR A 136 -0.17 -11.16 6.76
C THR A 136 -0.08 -9.65 6.96
N GLU A 137 -0.82 -9.12 7.93
CA GLU A 137 -0.72 -7.71 8.29
C GLU A 137 0.55 -7.40 9.09
N LEU A 138 1.28 -6.36 8.68
CA LEU A 138 2.48 -5.92 9.36
C LEU A 138 2.27 -4.54 9.99
N PRO A 139 2.68 -4.33 11.25
CA PRO A 139 2.48 -3.06 11.96
C PRO A 139 3.42 -1.95 11.48
N TRP A 140 4.36 -2.28 10.60
CA TRP A 140 5.42 -1.38 10.20
C TRP A 140 5.26 -0.86 8.77
N ASP A 141 5.94 0.25 8.48
CA ASP A 141 5.92 0.94 7.20
C ASP A 141 7.00 0.41 6.23
N GLY A 142 6.78 0.62 4.92
CA GLY A 142 7.71 0.29 3.86
C GLY A 142 9.08 0.97 3.94
N GLY A 143 9.25 2.02 4.76
CA GLY A 143 10.53 2.66 5.04
C GLY A 143 11.60 1.70 5.61
N LEU A 144 11.18 0.61 6.26
CA LEU A 144 12.08 -0.44 6.76
C LEU A 144 12.74 -1.28 5.65
N LYS A 145 12.32 -1.14 4.39
CA LYS A 145 13.07 -1.72 3.26
C LYS A 145 14.43 -1.09 3.06
N ARG A 146 14.61 0.18 3.47
CA ARG A 146 15.83 0.96 3.24
C ARG A 146 16.61 1.26 4.53
N ALA A 147 15.95 1.21 5.67
CA ALA A 147 16.52 1.52 6.97
C ALA A 147 16.55 0.29 7.89
N LYS A 148 17.57 0.20 8.75
CA LYS A 148 17.61 -0.83 9.81
C LYS A 148 16.42 -0.68 10.74
N VAL A 149 15.87 -1.82 11.16
CA VAL A 149 14.83 -1.88 12.20
C VAL A 149 15.38 -1.23 13.48
N LYS A 150 14.59 -0.32 14.07
CA LYS A 150 14.95 0.29 15.37
C LYS A 150 15.08 -0.81 16.43
N ASP A 151 16.05 -0.64 17.32
CA ASP A 151 16.36 -1.67 18.32
C ASP A 151 15.20 -1.94 19.29
N THR A 152 14.39 -0.93 19.59
CA THR A 152 13.16 -1.07 20.40
C THR A 152 12.20 -2.12 19.87
N PHE A 153 12.01 -2.21 18.55
CA PHE A 153 11.11 -3.20 17.94
C PHE A 153 11.70 -4.62 17.98
N LYS A 154 13.03 -4.73 17.91
CA LYS A 154 13.72 -6.02 18.05
C LYS A 154 13.57 -6.55 19.47
N GLU A 155 13.78 -5.69 20.46
CA GLU A 155 13.63 -6.01 21.88
C GLU A 155 12.20 -6.44 22.23
N GLU A 156 11.18 -5.77 21.67
CA GLU A 156 9.78 -6.14 21.88
C GLU A 156 9.45 -7.53 21.29
N GLN A 157 9.96 -7.84 20.09
CA GLN A 157 9.82 -9.18 19.51
C GLN A 157 10.57 -10.25 20.31
N GLN A 158 11.78 -9.94 20.79
CA GLN A 158 12.54 -10.85 21.66
C GLN A 158 11.79 -11.13 22.97
N LYS A 159 11.15 -10.12 23.57
CA LYS A 159 10.29 -10.29 24.76
C LYS A 159 9.06 -11.15 24.48
N ASN A 160 8.44 -11.03 23.30
CA ASN A 160 7.31 -11.88 22.94
C ASN A 160 7.75 -13.34 22.75
N TYR A 161 8.90 -13.56 22.11
CA TYR A 161 9.51 -14.89 21.97
C TYR A 161 9.89 -15.49 23.32
N SER A 162 10.45 -14.70 24.24
CA SER A 162 10.83 -15.19 25.57
C SER A 162 9.63 -15.59 26.43
N LYS A 163 8.42 -15.09 26.12
CA LYS A 163 7.16 -15.48 26.77
C LYS A 163 6.51 -16.72 26.15
N MET A 164 6.96 -17.14 24.97
CA MET A 164 6.51 -18.36 24.30
C MET A 164 7.33 -19.60 24.71
N LEU A 165 8.48 -19.38 25.37
CA LEU A 165 9.27 -20.41 26.04
C LEU A 165 8.77 -20.58 27.49
#